data_AF-A0A4D6WMR6-F1
#
_entry.id   AF-A0A4D6WMR6-F1
#
_cell.length_a   1.000
_cell.length_b   1.000
_cell.length_c   1.000
_cell.angle_alpha   90.00
_cell.angle_beta   90.00
_cell.angle_gamma   90.00
#
_symmetry.space_group_name_H-M   'P 1'
#
loop_
_entity.id
_entity.type
_entity.pdbx_description
1 polymer ?
#
loop_
_entity_poly.entity_id
_entity_poly.type
_entity_poly.pdbx_seq_one_letter_code
_entity_poly.pdbx_strand_id
1 'polypeptide(L)'
;MINRKAIVLSFLKPVTELEYQIEQLLKMANDSSSKIRNDIYELKFQLLQIKQEIFQSLTPLQRLHLVRQADRPTTLDYINNIMESWVELHGDRGGTNDPALIGGLGKLNNQTVVFIGHQRGKDTKDNVLRNFGMASPGGYRKALRLMKHANRFGFPILTFIDTPGAWAGIEAEKLGQGEAIAMNLREMFSFDVPIICTVIGEGGSGGALGIGIGDKILMLEYAVYTVATPEACAAILWKDSKKSLEAAEALKITSHDLKILGIIDDIIPEPMGGSQADSQHASNLLKGKLNDELNHLLNISIIERKEKRYQKFRQIGSFYEHSNIE
;
A
#
# COMPACT_ATOMS: atom_id res chain seq x y z
N MET A 1 10.32 -25.97 -4.46
CA MET A 1 9.46 -24.81 -4.75
C MET A 1 9.42 -24.63 -6.26
N ILE A 2 8.24 -24.70 -6.87
CA ILE A 2 8.11 -24.44 -8.32
C ILE A 2 8.46 -22.97 -8.52
N ASN A 3 9.64 -22.72 -9.08
CA ASN A 3 10.09 -21.38 -9.44
C ASN A 3 9.23 -20.92 -10.62
N ARG A 4 8.03 -20.39 -10.33
CA ARG A 4 7.20 -19.76 -11.34
C ARG A 4 8.00 -18.57 -11.85
N LYS A 5 8.32 -18.56 -13.16
CA LYS A 5 8.81 -17.35 -13.81
C LYS A 5 7.78 -16.25 -13.57
N ALA A 6 8.04 -15.38 -12.61
CA ALA A 6 7.30 -14.13 -12.46
C ALA A 6 7.34 -13.43 -13.82
N ILE A 7 6.23 -12.81 -14.22
CA ILE A 7 6.20 -12.02 -15.45
C ILE A 7 7.19 -10.89 -15.24
N VAL A 8 8.35 -10.98 -15.90
CA VAL A 8 9.41 -10.00 -15.76
C VAL A 8 8.91 -8.68 -16.33
N LEU A 9 8.84 -7.67 -15.47
CA LEU A 9 8.52 -6.31 -15.88
C LEU A 9 9.49 -5.85 -16.97
N SER A 10 8.97 -5.22 -18.02
CA SER A 10 9.78 -4.87 -19.20
C SER A 10 11.00 -4.02 -18.85
N PHE A 11 10.87 -3.11 -17.87
CA PHE A 11 11.95 -2.24 -17.40
C PHE A 11 13.00 -2.97 -16.54
N LEU A 12 12.72 -4.20 -16.07
CA LEU A 12 13.68 -5.05 -15.35
C LEU A 12 14.46 -6.00 -16.27
N LYS A 13 14.20 -6.01 -17.58
CA LYS A 13 14.93 -6.87 -18.53
C LYS A 13 16.46 -6.76 -18.41
N PRO A 14 17.07 -5.55 -18.38
CA PRO A 14 18.52 -5.42 -18.26
C PRO A 14 19.07 -6.06 -16.98
N VAL A 15 18.31 -5.95 -15.87
CA VAL A 15 18.65 -6.57 -14.59
C VAL A 15 18.63 -8.09 -14.70
N THR A 16 17.54 -8.64 -15.25
CA THR A 16 17.40 -10.11 -15.38
C THR A 16 18.41 -10.73 -16.33
N GLU A 17 18.81 -10.02 -17.38
CA GLU A 17 19.83 -10.47 -18.33
C GLU A 17 21.21 -10.54 -17.66
N LEU A 18 21.58 -9.52 -16.88
CA LEU A 18 22.83 -9.51 -16.11
C LEU A 18 22.84 -10.57 -15.00
N GLU A 19 21.73 -10.74 -14.27
CA GLU A 19 21.59 -11.81 -13.28
C GLU A 19 21.78 -13.20 -13.91
N TYR A 20 21.18 -13.42 -15.07
CA TYR A 20 21.35 -14.67 -15.82
C TYR A 20 22.81 -14.88 -16.25
N GLN A 21 23.48 -13.85 -16.79
CA GLN A 21 24.90 -13.94 -17.17
C GLN A 21 25.79 -14.29 -15.97
N ILE A 22 25.57 -13.64 -14.82
CA ILE A 22 26.29 -13.93 -13.57
C ILE A 22 26.04 -15.38 -13.14
N GLU A 23 24.79 -15.87 -13.22
CA GLU A 23 24.45 -17.24 -12.85
C GLU A 23 25.16 -18.26 -13.76
N GLN A 24 25.23 -18.01 -15.07
CA GLN A 24 25.96 -18.87 -16.00
C GLN A 24 27.45 -18.91 -15.70
N LEU A 25 28.08 -17.75 -15.45
CA LEU A 25 29.49 -17.68 -15.09
C LEU A 25 29.79 -18.37 -13.75
N LEU A 26 28.89 -18.26 -12.76
CA LEU A 26 29.02 -18.96 -11.49
C LEU A 26 28.97 -20.49 -11.66
N LYS A 27 28.14 -21.01 -12.58
CA LYS A 27 28.10 -22.44 -12.91
C LYS A 27 29.38 -22.92 -13.58
N MET A 28 30.02 -22.07 -14.38
CA MET A 28 31.29 -22.37 -15.06
C MET A 28 32.52 -22.23 -14.15
N ALA A 29 32.40 -21.50 -13.03
CA ALA A 29 33.52 -21.18 -12.13
C ALA A 29 34.04 -22.35 -11.28
N ASN A 30 33.44 -23.55 -11.38
CA ASN A 30 33.92 -24.74 -10.67
C ASN A 30 35.30 -25.22 -11.14
N ASP A 31 35.72 -24.88 -12.37
CA ASP A 31 37.02 -25.22 -12.92
C ASP A 31 37.81 -23.97 -13.34
N SER A 32 38.55 -23.40 -12.38
CA SER A 32 39.81 -22.67 -12.59
C SER A 32 39.89 -21.61 -13.71
N SER A 33 39.56 -20.35 -13.42
CA SER A 33 40.34 -19.20 -13.92
C SER A 33 40.08 -17.93 -13.08
N SER A 34 41.15 -17.23 -12.68
CA SER A 34 41.08 -15.93 -12.01
C SER A 34 40.30 -14.88 -12.84
N LYS A 35 40.31 -15.03 -14.16
CA LYS A 35 39.58 -14.19 -15.11
C LYS A 35 38.06 -14.26 -14.93
N ILE A 36 37.48 -15.47 -14.81
CA ILE A 36 36.03 -15.62 -14.57
C ILE A 36 35.60 -14.96 -13.25
N ARG A 37 36.45 -15.02 -12.21
CA ARG A 37 36.15 -14.34 -10.94
C ARG A 37 36.11 -12.82 -11.11
N ASN A 38 37.05 -12.23 -11.86
CA ASN A 38 37.05 -10.80 -12.14
C ASN A 38 35.82 -10.38 -12.96
N ASP A 39 35.47 -11.14 -14.00
CA ASP A 39 34.28 -10.87 -14.82
C ASP A 39 32.99 -10.92 -13.97
N ILE A 40 32.89 -11.87 -13.03
CA ILE A 40 31.76 -11.93 -12.07
C ILE A 40 31.72 -10.70 -11.17
N TYR A 41 32.86 -10.20 -10.68
CA TYR A 41 32.91 -8.99 -9.86
C TYR A 41 32.47 -7.75 -10.65
N GLU A 42 32.96 -7.59 -11.88
CA GLU A 42 32.57 -6.49 -12.77
C GLU A 42 31.07 -6.52 -13.08
N LEU A 43 30.52 -7.68 -13.46
CA LEU A 43 29.10 -7.83 -13.74
C LEU A 43 28.23 -7.58 -12.50
N LYS A 44 28.67 -8.01 -11.30
CA LYS A 44 27.96 -7.70 -10.05
C LYS A 44 27.95 -6.20 -9.76
N PHE A 45 29.05 -5.51 -10.03
CA PHE A 45 29.13 -4.06 -9.88
C PHE A 45 28.20 -3.35 -10.87
N GLN A 46 28.22 -3.73 -12.15
CA GLN A 46 27.31 -3.20 -13.18
C GLN A 46 25.83 -3.47 -12.83
N LEU A 47 25.53 -4.67 -12.33
CA LEU A 47 24.19 -5.04 -11.89
C LEU A 47 23.70 -4.12 -10.77
N LEU A 48 24.54 -3.80 -9.79
CA LEU A 48 24.20 -2.88 -8.70
C LEU A 48 23.93 -1.46 -9.24
N GLN A 49 24.78 -0.96 -10.14
CA GLN A 49 24.59 0.36 -10.75
C GLN A 49 23.29 0.45 -11.55
N ILE A 50 23.03 -0.51 -12.44
CA ILE A 50 21.82 -0.54 -13.26
C ILE A 50 20.56 -0.70 -12.40
N LYS A 51 20.59 -1.53 -11.35
CA LYS A 51 19.49 -1.62 -10.39
C LYS A 51 19.23 -0.26 -9.74
N GLN A 52 20.28 0.40 -9.27
CA GLN A 52 20.14 1.71 -8.63
C GLN A 52 19.54 2.74 -9.59
N GLU A 53 20.04 2.85 -10.82
CA GLU A 53 19.54 3.78 -11.83
C GLU A 53 18.07 3.53 -12.17
N ILE A 54 17.68 2.26 -12.40
CA ILE A 54 16.29 1.90 -12.72
C ILE A 54 15.37 2.26 -11.56
N PHE A 55 15.70 1.85 -10.33
CA PHE A 55 14.82 2.05 -9.18
C PHE A 55 14.72 3.52 -8.73
N GLN A 56 15.75 4.33 -8.97
CA GLN A 56 15.72 5.78 -8.74
C GLN A 56 14.90 6.55 -9.79
N SER A 57 14.73 6.00 -10.99
CA SER A 57 14.09 6.67 -12.14
C SER A 57 12.75 6.07 -12.55
N LEU A 58 12.14 5.24 -11.71
CA LEU A 58 10.85 4.61 -12.03
C LEU A 58 9.76 5.65 -12.28
N THR A 59 9.14 5.56 -13.45
CA THR A 59 7.99 6.39 -13.80
C THR A 59 6.77 6.01 -12.94
N PRO A 60 5.77 6.88 -12.79
CA PRO A 60 4.57 6.57 -12.01
C PRO A 60 3.87 5.27 -12.46
N LEU A 61 3.81 5.02 -13.77
CA LEU A 61 3.22 3.81 -14.32
C LEU A 61 4.09 2.56 -14.03
N GLN A 62 5.42 2.68 -14.09
CA GLN A 62 6.32 1.59 -13.71
C GLN A 62 6.19 1.23 -12.23
N ARG A 63 6.03 2.23 -11.34
CA ARG A 63 5.74 2.00 -9.91
C ARG A 63 4.42 1.27 -9.72
N LEU A 64 3.36 1.67 -10.43
CA LEU A 64 2.07 0.96 -10.41
C LEU A 64 2.23 -0.50 -10.84
N HIS A 65 2.97 -0.78 -11.90
CA HIS A 65 3.25 -2.15 -12.33
C HIS A 65 4.11 -2.94 -11.33
N LEU A 66 5.05 -2.29 -10.66
CA LEU A 66 5.87 -2.87 -9.60
C LEU A 66 5.01 -3.33 -8.41
N VAL A 67 4.10 -2.48 -7.92
CA VAL A 67 3.29 -2.82 -6.74
C VAL A 67 2.13 -3.77 -7.05
N ARG A 68 1.78 -3.96 -8.32
CA ARG A 68 0.82 -4.98 -8.78
C ARG A 68 1.44 -6.37 -8.92
N GLN A 69 2.75 -6.54 -8.74
CA GLN A 69 3.37 -7.86 -8.81
C GLN A 69 2.86 -8.80 -7.69
N ALA A 70 2.80 -10.09 -7.99
CA ALA A 70 2.26 -11.10 -7.08
C ALA A 70 3.15 -11.36 -5.86
N ASP A 71 4.44 -11.03 -5.96
CA ASP A 71 5.44 -11.14 -4.89
C ASP A 71 5.51 -9.88 -4.00
N ARG A 72 4.78 -8.82 -4.33
CA ARG A 72 4.60 -7.67 -3.43
C ARG A 72 4.04 -8.17 -2.09
N PRO A 73 4.70 -7.87 -0.95
CA PRO A 73 4.22 -8.34 0.34
C PRO A 73 2.81 -7.82 0.63
N THR A 74 1.92 -8.74 1.00
CA THR A 74 0.52 -8.45 1.31
C THR A 74 0.37 -8.04 2.77
N THR A 75 -0.85 -7.62 3.15
CA THR A 75 -1.16 -7.29 4.55
C THR A 75 -0.77 -8.41 5.53
N LEU A 76 -1.13 -9.67 5.25
CA LEU A 76 -0.74 -10.80 6.10
C LEU A 76 0.77 -11.03 6.17
N ASP A 77 1.52 -10.72 5.12
CA ASP A 77 2.99 -10.84 5.14
C ASP A 77 3.60 -9.86 6.14
N TYR A 78 3.16 -8.60 6.08
CA TYR A 78 3.61 -7.61 7.05
C TYR A 78 3.15 -7.96 8.47
N ILE A 79 1.88 -8.36 8.69
CA ILE A 79 1.40 -8.76 10.02
C ILE A 79 2.28 -9.85 10.62
N ASN A 80 2.55 -10.91 9.86
CA ASN A 80 3.36 -12.04 10.32
C ASN A 80 4.80 -11.64 10.67
N ASN A 81 5.35 -10.64 9.98
CA ASN A 81 6.71 -10.16 10.21
C ASN A 81 6.81 -9.11 11.33
N ILE A 82 5.77 -8.29 11.54
CA ILE A 82 5.84 -7.14 12.46
C ILE A 82 5.18 -7.41 13.82
N MET A 83 4.15 -8.25 13.87
CA MET A 83 3.34 -8.47 15.07
C MET A 83 3.77 -9.72 15.85
N GLU A 84 3.78 -9.63 17.17
CA GLU A 84 4.18 -10.74 18.06
C GLU A 84 3.05 -11.76 18.26
N SER A 85 1.81 -11.28 18.33
CA SER A 85 0.61 -12.10 18.47
C SER A 85 -0.46 -11.56 17.55
N TRP A 86 -1.09 -12.44 16.77
CA TRP A 86 -2.13 -12.09 15.80
C TRP A 86 -3.36 -12.97 16.00
N VAL A 87 -4.53 -12.34 16.11
CA VAL A 87 -5.83 -13.01 16.15
C VAL A 87 -6.75 -12.34 15.14
N GLU A 88 -6.98 -13.00 14.01
CA GLU A 88 -7.91 -12.51 12.99
C GLU A 88 -9.37 -12.61 13.48
N LEU A 89 -10.12 -11.53 13.28
CA LEU A 89 -11.52 -11.41 13.67
C LEU A 89 -12.39 -11.26 12.42
N HIS A 90 -13.41 -12.11 12.33
CA HIS A 90 -14.21 -12.26 11.12
C HIS A 90 -15.60 -11.63 11.24
N GLY A 91 -16.21 -11.34 10.09
CA GLY A 91 -17.62 -10.98 9.96
C GLY A 91 -17.97 -9.52 10.26
N ASP A 92 -19.00 -9.02 9.57
CA ASP A 92 -19.58 -7.68 9.75
C ASP A 92 -20.77 -7.64 10.74
N ARG A 93 -21.29 -8.81 11.15
CA ARG A 93 -22.57 -8.99 11.87
C ARG A 93 -23.83 -8.66 11.06
N GLY A 94 -23.68 -8.33 9.77
CA GLY A 94 -24.74 -8.18 8.77
C GLY A 94 -24.90 -9.40 7.86
N GLY A 95 -24.11 -10.46 8.08
CA GLY A 95 -24.21 -11.73 7.36
C GLY A 95 -23.07 -12.01 6.38
N THR A 96 -22.05 -11.15 6.33
CA THR A 96 -20.91 -11.32 5.42
C THR A 96 -19.57 -11.35 6.17
N ASN A 97 -18.61 -12.08 5.61
CA ASN A 97 -17.21 -11.99 6.01
C ASN A 97 -16.36 -11.83 4.75
N ASP A 98 -16.07 -10.58 4.41
CA ASP A 98 -15.34 -10.26 3.19
C ASP A 98 -13.87 -10.68 3.27
N PRO A 99 -13.39 -11.56 2.38
CA PRO A 99 -12.00 -12.01 2.37
C PRO A 99 -11.03 -10.94 1.85
N ALA A 100 -11.49 -9.94 1.09
CA ALA A 100 -10.66 -8.88 0.51
C ALA A 100 -10.20 -7.83 1.53
N LEU A 101 -10.88 -7.74 2.69
CA LEU A 101 -10.54 -6.82 3.76
C LEU A 101 -10.48 -7.57 5.08
N ILE A 102 -9.30 -7.78 5.64
CA ILE A 102 -9.09 -8.54 6.87
C ILE A 102 -8.89 -7.60 8.06
N GLY A 103 -8.97 -8.15 9.26
CA GLY A 103 -8.64 -7.39 10.47
C GLY A 103 -8.72 -8.22 11.74
N GLY A 104 -8.16 -7.69 12.81
CA GLY A 104 -7.96 -8.47 14.04
C GLY A 104 -7.21 -7.72 15.12
N LEU A 105 -6.87 -8.45 16.17
CA LEU A 105 -6.06 -7.96 17.27
C LEU A 105 -4.61 -8.37 17.09
N GLY A 106 -3.73 -7.41 17.28
CA GLY A 106 -2.29 -7.54 17.14
C GLY A 106 -1.55 -7.03 18.36
N LYS A 107 -0.30 -7.46 18.51
CA LYS A 107 0.63 -6.83 19.45
C LYS A 107 1.83 -6.28 18.68
N LEU A 108 1.95 -4.96 18.69
CA LEU A 108 3.08 -4.23 18.13
C LEU A 108 3.98 -3.81 19.30
N ASN A 109 5.10 -4.52 19.48
CA ASN A 109 5.96 -4.43 20.67
C ASN A 109 5.15 -4.64 21.96
N ASN A 110 4.98 -3.61 22.79
CA ASN A 110 4.20 -3.68 24.03
C ASN A 110 2.77 -3.14 23.91
N GLN A 111 2.34 -2.73 22.71
CA GLN A 111 1.04 -2.10 22.49
C GLN A 111 0.08 -3.08 21.80
N THR A 112 -1.08 -3.32 22.42
CA THR A 112 -2.21 -3.98 21.76
C THR A 112 -2.81 -3.02 20.75
N VAL A 113 -2.97 -3.48 19.50
CA VAL A 113 -3.51 -2.70 18.39
C VAL A 113 -4.64 -3.46 17.70
N VAL A 114 -5.60 -2.73 17.15
CA VAL A 114 -6.52 -3.28 16.15
C VAL A 114 -5.95 -2.99 14.77
N PHE A 115 -5.80 -4.04 13.98
CA PHE A 115 -5.26 -3.94 12.65
C PHE A 115 -6.34 -4.27 11.61
N ILE A 116 -6.37 -3.52 10.51
CA ILE A 116 -7.29 -3.74 9.37
C ILE A 116 -6.51 -3.56 8.07
N GLY A 117 -6.76 -4.36 7.04
CA GLY A 117 -6.11 -4.08 5.77
C GLY A 117 -6.69 -4.85 4.60
N HIS A 118 -6.40 -4.33 3.41
CA HIS A 118 -6.74 -5.01 2.17
C HIS A 118 -5.84 -6.24 2.01
N GLN A 119 -6.45 -7.38 1.74
CA GLN A 119 -5.72 -8.62 1.51
C GLN A 119 -5.83 -8.99 0.04
N ARG A 120 -4.74 -8.83 -0.69
CA ARG A 120 -4.58 -9.38 -2.04
C ARG A 120 -4.15 -10.86 -1.95
N GLY A 121 -4.35 -11.62 -3.03
CA GLY A 121 -3.93 -13.01 -3.09
C GLY A 121 -2.51 -13.18 -3.62
N LYS A 122 -1.82 -14.24 -3.20
CA LYS A 122 -0.46 -14.57 -3.66
C LYS A 122 -0.42 -15.34 -4.98
N ASP A 123 -1.50 -16.01 -5.33
CA ASP A 123 -1.64 -16.72 -6.59
C ASP A 123 -3.03 -16.50 -7.21
N THR A 124 -3.30 -17.08 -8.38
CA THR A 124 -4.58 -16.90 -9.07
C THR A 124 -5.78 -17.36 -8.24
N LYS A 125 -5.66 -18.51 -7.54
CA LYS A 125 -6.77 -19.04 -6.75
C LYS A 125 -7.03 -18.15 -5.54
N ASP A 126 -5.97 -17.74 -4.86
CA ASP A 126 -6.05 -16.85 -3.70
C ASP A 126 -6.54 -15.45 -4.10
N ASN A 127 -6.13 -14.94 -5.27
CA ASN A 127 -6.62 -13.65 -5.77
C ASN A 127 -8.11 -13.67 -6.07
N VAL A 128 -8.62 -14.74 -6.70
CA VAL A 128 -10.07 -14.88 -6.93
C VAL A 128 -10.81 -14.97 -5.60
N LEU A 129 -10.32 -15.76 -4.63
CA LEU A 129 -10.91 -15.87 -3.30
C LEU A 129 -10.97 -14.51 -2.59
N ARG A 130 -9.90 -13.74 -2.67
CA ARG A 130 -9.74 -12.44 -2.03
C ARG A 130 -10.27 -11.27 -2.87
N ASN A 131 -10.98 -11.56 -3.97
CA ASN A 131 -11.46 -10.57 -4.93
C ASN A 131 -10.38 -9.54 -5.33
N PHE A 132 -9.13 -9.98 -5.47
CA PHE A 132 -7.97 -9.16 -5.78
C PHE A 132 -7.76 -7.97 -4.81
N GLY A 133 -8.22 -8.08 -3.56
CA GLY A 133 -8.17 -6.98 -2.58
C GLY A 133 -9.25 -5.92 -2.78
N MET A 134 -10.23 -6.14 -3.66
CA MET A 134 -11.38 -5.25 -3.87
C MET A 134 -12.48 -5.58 -2.87
N ALA A 135 -12.61 -4.77 -1.82
CA ALA A 135 -13.61 -4.98 -0.79
C ALA A 135 -15.03 -4.68 -1.29
N SER A 136 -15.97 -5.52 -0.89
CA SER A 136 -17.41 -5.32 -0.95
C SER A 136 -17.89 -4.49 0.25
N PRO A 137 -19.19 -4.08 0.30
CA PRO A 137 -19.70 -3.26 1.40
C PRO A 137 -19.54 -3.95 2.77
N GLY A 138 -19.64 -5.28 2.80
CA GLY A 138 -19.43 -6.10 3.99
C GLY A 138 -18.02 -5.99 4.57
N GLY A 139 -17.01 -5.81 3.71
CA GLY A 139 -15.64 -5.54 4.12
C GLY A 139 -15.55 -4.24 4.91
N TYR A 140 -16.02 -3.13 4.34
CA TYR A 140 -15.99 -1.83 5.01
C TYR A 140 -16.77 -1.82 6.33
N ARG A 141 -17.94 -2.48 6.39
CA ARG A 141 -18.71 -2.65 7.62
C ARG A 141 -17.97 -3.48 8.68
N LYS A 142 -17.29 -4.56 8.28
CA LYS A 142 -16.40 -5.33 9.17
C LYS A 142 -15.26 -4.45 9.69
N ALA A 143 -14.60 -3.68 8.84
CA ALA A 143 -13.56 -2.74 9.26
C ALA A 143 -14.10 -1.74 10.28
N LEU A 144 -15.25 -1.12 10.03
CA LEU A 144 -15.87 -0.18 10.96
C LEU A 144 -16.19 -0.82 12.31
N ARG A 145 -16.73 -2.05 12.31
CA ARG A 145 -16.99 -2.81 13.55
C ARG A 145 -15.71 -2.99 14.36
N LEU A 146 -14.61 -3.38 13.72
CA LEU A 146 -13.32 -3.56 14.37
C LEU A 146 -12.75 -2.23 14.89
N MET A 147 -12.82 -1.15 14.10
CA MET A 147 -12.40 0.18 14.55
C MET A 147 -13.23 0.67 15.75
N LYS A 148 -14.54 0.39 15.78
CA LYS A 148 -15.40 0.69 16.94
C LYS A 148 -14.99 -0.11 18.19
N HIS A 149 -14.55 -1.36 18.04
CA HIS A 149 -13.98 -2.11 19.15
C HIS A 149 -12.67 -1.48 19.63
N ALA A 150 -11.78 -1.11 18.69
CA ALA A 150 -10.54 -0.41 19.02
C ALA A 150 -10.81 0.85 19.85
N ASN A 151 -11.74 1.69 19.38
CA ASN A 151 -12.13 2.91 20.06
C ASN A 151 -12.71 2.65 21.46
N ARG A 152 -13.57 1.64 21.61
CA ARG A 152 -14.18 1.27 22.88
C ARG A 152 -13.17 0.81 23.94
N PHE A 153 -12.14 0.07 23.52
CA PHE A 153 -11.14 -0.50 24.41
C PHE A 153 -9.85 0.33 24.51
N GLY A 154 -9.78 1.48 23.82
CA GLY A 154 -8.61 2.34 23.84
C GLY A 154 -7.41 1.78 23.07
N PHE A 155 -7.63 0.91 22.09
CA PHE A 155 -6.55 0.35 21.27
C PHE A 155 -6.28 1.22 20.04
N PRO A 156 -5.01 1.55 19.74
CA PRO A 156 -4.63 2.15 18.47
C PRO A 156 -5.11 1.34 17.26
N ILE A 157 -5.41 2.04 16.17
CA ILE A 157 -5.81 1.46 14.89
C ILE A 157 -4.67 1.60 13.90
N LEU A 158 -4.30 0.49 13.26
CA LEU A 158 -3.37 0.47 12.13
C LEU A 158 -4.11 -0.02 10.89
N THR A 159 -4.00 0.69 9.77
CA THR A 159 -4.60 0.26 8.50
C THR A 159 -3.57 0.07 7.39
N PHE A 160 -3.63 -1.05 6.65
CA PHE A 160 -2.85 -1.22 5.41
C PHE A 160 -3.73 -1.16 4.16
N ILE A 161 -3.34 -0.27 3.26
CA ILE A 161 -4.02 0.02 2.01
C ILE A 161 -3.26 -0.66 0.86
N ASP A 162 -3.94 -1.61 0.21
CA ASP A 162 -3.47 -2.32 -0.98
C ASP A 162 -4.67 -2.84 -1.79
N THR A 163 -5.31 -1.93 -2.51
CA THR A 163 -6.49 -2.22 -3.32
C THR A 163 -6.47 -1.43 -4.63
N PRO A 164 -6.86 -2.03 -5.76
CA PRO A 164 -7.11 -1.27 -6.98
C PRO A 164 -8.39 -0.43 -6.90
N GLY A 165 -9.24 -0.69 -5.90
CA GLY A 165 -10.48 0.04 -5.67
C GLY A 165 -11.52 -0.81 -4.95
N ALA A 166 -12.64 -0.18 -4.58
CA ALA A 166 -13.79 -0.90 -4.07
C ALA A 166 -14.37 -1.80 -5.18
N TRP A 167 -14.94 -2.95 -4.81
CA TRP A 167 -15.53 -3.85 -5.80
C TRP A 167 -16.73 -3.18 -6.50
N ALA A 168 -16.64 -3.00 -7.81
CA ALA A 168 -17.65 -2.35 -8.65
C ALA A 168 -18.60 -3.38 -9.27
N GLY A 169 -19.33 -4.12 -8.43
CA GLY A 169 -20.30 -5.14 -8.85
C GLY A 169 -21.74 -4.77 -8.55
N ILE A 170 -22.70 -5.35 -9.28
CA ILE A 170 -24.15 -5.12 -9.08
C ILE A 170 -24.57 -5.41 -7.62
N GLU A 171 -24.07 -6.50 -7.04
CA GLU A 171 -24.38 -6.82 -5.63
C GLU A 171 -23.75 -5.83 -4.65
N ALA A 172 -22.59 -5.25 -4.97
CA ALA A 172 -22.00 -4.19 -4.15
C ALA A 172 -22.89 -2.95 -4.11
N GLU A 173 -23.41 -2.55 -5.28
CA GLU A 173 -24.32 -1.41 -5.40
C GLU A 173 -25.64 -1.65 -4.65
N LYS A 174 -26.27 -2.82 -4.85
CA LYS A 174 -27.50 -3.20 -4.12
C LYS A 174 -27.32 -3.18 -2.60
N LEU A 175 -26.15 -3.60 -2.13
CA LEU A 175 -25.81 -3.67 -0.71
C LEU A 175 -25.23 -2.35 -0.17
N GLY A 176 -25.12 -1.29 -0.97
CA GLY A 176 -24.72 0.04 -0.53
C GLY A 176 -23.20 0.24 -0.40
N GLN A 177 -22.44 0.05 -1.49
CA GLN A 177 -20.99 0.28 -1.51
C GLN A 177 -20.61 1.73 -1.14
N GLY A 178 -21.30 2.71 -1.73
CA GLY A 178 -21.09 4.12 -1.40
C GLY A 178 -21.43 4.45 0.07
N GLU A 179 -22.50 3.87 0.60
CA GLU A 179 -22.90 4.03 2.01
C GLU A 179 -21.85 3.46 2.96
N ALA A 180 -21.40 2.24 2.72
CA ALA A 180 -20.44 1.57 3.58
C ALA A 180 -19.11 2.35 3.65
N ILE A 181 -18.63 2.87 2.52
CA ILE A 181 -17.44 3.74 2.48
C ILE A 181 -17.72 5.05 3.22
N ALA A 182 -18.81 5.76 2.89
CA ALA A 182 -19.13 7.05 3.49
C ALA A 182 -19.28 6.98 5.03
N MET A 183 -19.89 5.91 5.53
CA MET A 183 -20.01 5.65 6.96
C MET A 183 -18.65 5.46 7.61
N ASN A 184 -17.73 4.73 6.99
CA ASN A 184 -16.37 4.62 7.49
C ASN A 184 -15.70 5.99 7.58
N LEU A 185 -15.74 6.79 6.51
CA LEU A 185 -15.11 8.12 6.48
C LEU A 185 -15.62 8.97 7.64
N ARG A 186 -16.96 9.05 7.81
CA ARG A 186 -17.60 9.81 8.87
C ARG A 186 -17.14 9.37 10.27
N GLU A 187 -17.18 8.07 10.52
CA GLU A 187 -16.93 7.54 11.87
C GLU A 187 -15.45 7.63 12.25
N MET A 188 -14.54 7.45 11.29
CA MET A 188 -13.09 7.52 11.52
C MET A 188 -12.62 8.89 12.04
N PHE A 189 -13.29 10.00 11.67
CA PHE A 189 -13.02 11.31 12.26
C PHE A 189 -13.39 11.40 13.74
N SER A 190 -14.34 10.58 14.21
CA SER A 190 -14.87 10.68 15.58
C SER A 190 -14.10 9.86 16.61
N PHE A 191 -13.26 8.90 16.18
CA PHE A 191 -12.53 8.01 17.09
C PHE A 191 -11.50 8.75 17.94
N ASP A 192 -11.48 8.40 19.23
CA ASP A 192 -10.61 8.96 20.25
C ASP A 192 -9.23 8.32 20.27
N VAL A 193 -9.07 7.12 19.70
CA VAL A 193 -7.79 6.40 19.61
C VAL A 193 -6.92 6.88 18.44
N PRO A 194 -5.58 6.71 18.51
CA PRO A 194 -4.72 7.03 17.39
C PRO A 194 -4.92 6.08 16.21
N ILE A 195 -4.84 6.62 14.99
CA ILE A 195 -5.02 5.91 13.72
C ILE A 195 -3.84 6.19 12.81
N ILE A 196 -3.15 5.13 12.36
CA ILE A 196 -2.08 5.21 11.36
C ILE A 196 -2.49 4.40 10.13
N CYS A 197 -2.63 5.09 8.99
CA CYS A 197 -2.92 4.47 7.70
C CYS A 197 -1.63 4.34 6.90
N THR A 198 -1.36 3.18 6.29
CA THR A 198 -0.17 2.98 5.46
C THR A 198 -0.56 2.40 4.10
N VAL A 199 -0.18 3.07 3.02
CA VAL A 199 -0.32 2.51 1.66
C VAL A 199 0.89 1.64 1.37
N ILE A 200 0.67 0.32 1.28
CA ILE A 200 1.73 -0.68 1.10
C ILE A 200 1.84 -1.17 -0.35
N GLY A 201 0.81 -0.95 -1.16
CA GLY A 201 0.77 -1.31 -2.57
C GLY A 201 0.00 -0.26 -3.37
N GLU A 202 -1.20 -0.60 -3.82
CA GLU A 202 -2.07 0.32 -4.56
C GLU A 202 -3.12 0.97 -3.63
N GLY A 203 -3.26 2.29 -3.73
CA GLY A 203 -4.30 3.09 -3.05
C GLY A 203 -5.37 3.49 -4.05
N GLY A 204 -6.29 2.59 -4.36
CA GLY A 204 -7.36 2.84 -5.34
C GLY A 204 -8.56 3.61 -4.79
N SER A 205 -8.65 4.89 -5.13
CA SER A 205 -9.86 5.73 -5.03
C SER A 205 -10.55 5.69 -3.64
N GLY A 206 -11.89 5.80 -3.63
CA GLY A 206 -12.72 5.70 -2.43
C GLY A 206 -12.60 4.35 -1.71
N GLY A 207 -12.19 3.29 -2.42
CA GLY A 207 -11.99 1.99 -1.82
C GLY A 207 -10.82 1.95 -0.84
N ALA A 208 -9.70 2.59 -1.23
CA ALA A 208 -8.59 2.84 -0.33
C ALA A 208 -8.95 3.82 0.78
N LEU A 209 -9.63 4.92 0.43
CA LEU A 209 -10.01 5.96 1.39
C LEU A 209 -10.96 5.45 2.48
N GLY A 210 -11.77 4.42 2.21
CA GLY A 210 -12.70 3.81 3.17
C GLY A 210 -12.05 3.23 4.44
N ILE A 211 -10.71 3.13 4.49
CA ILE A 211 -9.93 2.85 5.71
C ILE A 211 -8.72 3.79 5.84
N GLY A 212 -8.73 4.93 5.14
CA GLY A 212 -7.60 5.84 4.97
C GLY A 212 -7.69 7.16 5.72
N ILE A 213 -8.67 7.32 6.61
CA ILE A 213 -8.80 8.50 7.48
C ILE A 213 -8.04 8.25 8.79
N GLY A 214 -6.86 8.86 8.94
CA GLY A 214 -6.03 8.68 10.13
C GLY A 214 -5.31 9.93 10.58
N ASP A 215 -4.70 9.86 11.76
CA ASP A 215 -3.82 10.92 12.28
C ASP A 215 -2.52 10.99 11.48
N LYS A 216 -2.08 9.83 11.02
CA LYS A 216 -0.91 9.68 10.15
C LYS A 216 -1.26 8.84 8.92
N ILE A 217 -0.82 9.31 7.75
CA ILE A 217 -0.90 8.63 6.47
C ILE A 217 0.53 8.44 5.98
N LEU A 218 0.99 7.20 6.03
CA LEU A 218 2.29 6.75 5.57
C LEU A 218 2.15 6.08 4.21
N MET A 219 3.24 6.05 3.46
CA MET A 219 3.24 5.43 2.15
C MET A 219 4.58 4.76 1.92
N LEU A 220 4.59 3.48 1.52
CA LEU A 220 5.82 2.85 1.06
C LEU A 220 6.33 3.59 -0.18
N GLU A 221 7.64 3.65 -0.33
CA GLU A 221 8.30 4.42 -1.37
C GLU A 221 7.67 4.18 -2.75
N TYR A 222 7.56 2.94 -3.20
CA TYR A 222 7.04 2.60 -4.52
C TYR A 222 5.52 2.42 -4.58
N ALA A 223 4.81 2.53 -3.46
CA ALA A 223 3.36 2.56 -3.46
C ALA A 223 2.81 3.70 -4.33
N VAL A 224 1.54 3.57 -4.71
CA VAL A 224 0.80 4.59 -5.48
C VAL A 224 -0.55 4.85 -4.82
N TYR A 225 -1.03 6.09 -4.87
CA TYR A 225 -2.35 6.47 -4.35
C TYR A 225 -3.02 7.39 -5.37
N THR A 226 -4.22 7.03 -5.83
CA THR A 226 -4.88 7.74 -6.92
C THR A 226 -6.39 7.77 -6.78
N VAL A 227 -7.02 8.82 -7.32
CA VAL A 227 -8.49 8.96 -7.39
C VAL A 227 -9.12 8.01 -8.41
N ALA A 228 -8.38 7.65 -9.45
CA ALA A 228 -8.81 6.74 -10.51
C ALA A 228 -7.60 6.01 -11.10
N THR A 229 -7.80 4.83 -11.69
CA THR A 229 -6.70 4.15 -12.37
C THR A 229 -6.22 4.99 -13.56
N PRO A 230 -4.90 5.02 -13.87
CA PRO A 230 -4.41 5.76 -15.03
C PRO A 230 -5.09 5.34 -16.34
N GLU A 231 -5.43 4.05 -16.48
CA GLU A 231 -6.13 3.52 -17.64
C GLU A 231 -7.56 4.09 -17.77
N ALA A 232 -8.29 4.21 -16.65
CA ALA A 232 -9.63 4.80 -16.65
C ALA A 232 -9.57 6.31 -16.91
N CYS A 233 -8.62 7.01 -16.28
CA CYS A 233 -8.39 8.43 -16.51
C CYS A 233 -8.07 8.71 -18.00
N ALA A 234 -7.18 7.92 -18.61
CA ALA A 234 -6.83 8.01 -20.02
C ALA A 234 -8.03 7.77 -20.94
N ALA A 235 -8.84 6.75 -20.65
CA ALA A 235 -10.05 6.45 -21.42
C ALA A 235 -11.09 7.59 -21.37
N ILE A 236 -11.18 8.34 -20.28
CA ILE A 236 -12.14 9.44 -20.12
C ILE A 236 -11.61 10.74 -20.74
N LEU A 237 -10.44 11.20 -20.29
CA LEU A 237 -9.91 12.52 -20.66
C LEU A 237 -9.29 12.53 -22.06
N TRP A 238 -8.63 11.45 -22.45
CA TRP A 238 -7.98 11.34 -23.76
C TRP A 238 -8.74 10.48 -24.77
N LYS A 239 -9.81 9.78 -24.34
CA LYS A 239 -10.54 8.81 -25.17
C LYS A 239 -9.64 7.69 -25.74
N ASP A 240 -8.53 7.42 -25.07
CA ASP A 240 -7.53 6.42 -25.47
C ASP A 240 -6.84 5.84 -24.23
N SER A 241 -7.12 4.58 -23.92
CA SER A 241 -6.53 3.89 -22.77
C SER A 241 -5.02 3.65 -22.89
N LYS A 242 -4.46 3.77 -24.10
CA LYS A 242 -3.00 3.67 -24.32
C LYS A 242 -2.24 4.87 -23.77
N LYS A 243 -2.93 5.98 -23.50
CA LYS A 243 -2.34 7.19 -22.87
C LYS A 243 -2.28 7.12 -21.34
N SER A 244 -2.17 5.91 -20.80
CA SER A 244 -2.09 5.67 -19.36
C SER A 244 -0.81 6.20 -18.74
N LEU A 245 0.28 6.31 -19.51
CA LEU A 245 1.53 6.92 -19.07
C LEU A 245 1.33 8.42 -18.80
N GLU A 246 0.80 9.15 -19.78
CA GLU A 246 0.51 10.59 -19.66
C GLU A 246 -0.50 10.85 -18.54
N ALA A 247 -1.52 10.00 -18.40
CA ALA A 247 -2.49 10.10 -17.32
C ALA A 247 -1.84 9.87 -15.94
N ALA A 248 -0.96 8.87 -15.79
CA ALA A 248 -0.29 8.61 -14.52
C ALA A 248 0.62 9.76 -14.08
N GLU A 249 1.32 10.39 -15.02
CA GLU A 249 2.18 11.57 -14.76
C GLU A 249 1.36 12.80 -14.39
N ALA A 250 0.22 13.03 -15.07
CA ALA A 250 -0.68 14.13 -14.79
C ALA A 250 -1.38 14.00 -13.43
N LEU A 251 -1.71 12.77 -13.03
CA LEU A 251 -2.40 12.48 -11.77
C LEU A 251 -1.50 12.57 -10.53
N LYS A 252 -0.17 12.59 -10.69
CA LYS A 252 0.78 12.78 -9.58
C LYS A 252 0.60 11.75 -8.45
N ILE A 253 0.58 10.47 -8.83
CA ILE A 253 0.15 9.34 -7.97
C ILE A 253 1.25 8.77 -7.05
N THR A 254 2.49 9.27 -7.15
CA THR A 254 3.62 8.68 -6.43
C THR A 254 3.70 9.17 -4.99
N SER A 255 4.37 8.40 -4.12
CA SER A 255 4.62 8.80 -2.73
C SER A 255 5.27 10.19 -2.61
N HIS A 256 6.22 10.50 -3.50
CA HIS A 256 6.94 11.77 -3.50
C HIS A 256 6.05 12.93 -3.93
N ASP A 257 5.27 12.74 -5.00
CA ASP A 257 4.29 13.74 -5.44
C ASP A 257 3.30 14.06 -4.30
N LEU A 258 2.73 13.02 -3.70
CA LEU A 258 1.71 13.17 -2.66
C LEU A 258 2.25 13.74 -1.35
N LYS A 259 3.54 13.52 -1.07
CA LYS A 259 4.24 14.15 0.05
C LYS A 259 4.41 15.66 -0.19
N ILE A 260 4.79 16.05 -1.41
CA ILE A 260 4.90 17.47 -1.82
C ILE A 260 3.53 18.15 -1.78
N LEU A 261 2.48 17.46 -2.22
CA LEU A 261 1.10 17.96 -2.17
C LEU A 261 0.49 17.99 -0.76
N GLY A 262 1.19 17.49 0.26
CA GLY A 262 0.71 17.47 1.64
C GLY A 262 -0.41 16.45 1.92
N ILE A 263 -0.60 15.46 1.03
CA ILE A 263 -1.62 14.42 1.18
C ILE A 263 -1.16 13.33 2.17
N ILE A 264 0.12 12.96 2.11
CA ILE A 264 0.72 11.97 3.04
C ILE A 264 1.72 12.64 3.99
N ASP A 265 1.88 12.06 5.18
CA ASP A 265 2.76 12.59 6.23
C ASP A 265 4.18 12.07 6.14
N ASP A 266 4.42 10.88 5.58
CA ASP A 266 5.78 10.40 5.39
C ASP A 266 5.91 9.27 4.39
N ILE A 267 7.12 9.11 3.87
CA ILE A 267 7.51 8.05 2.95
C ILE A 267 8.40 7.05 3.70
N ILE A 268 8.03 5.78 3.63
CA ILE A 268 8.84 4.70 4.18
C ILE A 268 9.71 4.16 3.04
N PRO A 269 11.05 4.24 3.15
CA PRO A 269 11.93 3.76 2.10
C PRO A 269 11.75 2.26 1.90
N GLU A 270 11.98 1.80 0.68
CA GLU A 270 11.96 0.38 0.35
C GLU A 270 13.36 -0.15 0.05
N PRO A 271 13.60 -1.46 0.21
CA PRO A 271 14.84 -2.07 -0.25
C PRO A 271 15.07 -1.84 -1.75
N MET A 272 16.33 -1.86 -2.18
CA MET A 272 16.65 -1.87 -3.61
C MET A 272 15.98 -3.08 -4.27
N GLY A 273 15.14 -2.84 -5.28
CA GLY A 273 14.28 -3.89 -5.84
C GLY A 273 12.80 -3.78 -5.43
N GLY A 274 12.48 -2.92 -4.47
CA GLY A 274 11.18 -2.82 -3.81
C GLY A 274 10.99 -3.85 -2.69
N SER A 275 9.87 -3.75 -1.98
CA SER A 275 9.55 -4.60 -0.83
C SER A 275 9.51 -6.09 -1.14
N GLN A 276 9.22 -6.46 -2.39
CA GLN A 276 9.26 -7.86 -2.85
C GLN A 276 10.69 -8.43 -2.93
N ALA A 277 11.72 -7.58 -3.05
CA ALA A 277 13.10 -8.04 -3.11
C ALA A 277 13.64 -8.46 -1.73
N ASP A 278 13.22 -7.76 -0.67
CA ASP A 278 13.55 -8.11 0.72
C ASP A 278 12.37 -7.73 1.65
N SER A 279 11.40 -8.64 1.74
CA SER A 279 10.17 -8.42 2.50
C SER A 279 10.43 -8.29 4.00
N GLN A 280 11.47 -8.94 4.53
CA GLN A 280 11.83 -8.85 5.94
C GLN A 280 12.41 -7.48 6.26
N HIS A 281 13.33 -6.97 5.43
CA HIS A 281 13.87 -5.62 5.59
C HIS A 281 12.76 -4.58 5.46
N ALA A 282 11.92 -4.66 4.42
CA ALA A 282 10.78 -3.76 4.26
C ALA A 282 9.85 -3.77 5.50
N SER A 283 9.58 -4.96 6.06
CA SER A 283 8.78 -5.11 7.28
C SER A 283 9.44 -4.46 8.49
N ASN A 284 10.77 -4.55 8.62
CA ASN A 284 11.51 -3.92 9.71
C ASN A 284 11.48 -2.38 9.63
N LEU A 285 11.64 -1.81 8.42
CA LEU A 285 11.53 -0.37 8.19
C LEU A 285 10.12 0.14 8.51
N LEU A 286 9.10 -0.57 8.03
CA LEU A 286 7.70 -0.26 8.34
C LEU A 286 7.42 -0.36 9.83
N LYS A 287 7.87 -1.43 10.50
CA LYS A 287 7.71 -1.61 11.96
C LYS A 287 8.36 -0.47 12.74
N GLY A 288 9.58 -0.06 12.37
CA GLY A 288 10.26 1.07 12.99
C GLY A 288 9.41 2.33 12.89
N LYS A 289 8.98 2.68 11.67
CA LYS A 289 8.19 3.90 11.44
C LYS A 289 6.83 3.87 12.16
N LEU A 290 6.13 2.73 12.17
CA LEU A 290 4.87 2.57 12.88
C LEU A 290 5.04 2.78 14.39
N ASN A 291 6.12 2.27 14.98
CA ASN A 291 6.41 2.47 16.40
C ASN A 291 6.69 3.94 16.73
N ASP A 292 7.51 4.61 15.92
CA ASP A 292 7.86 6.02 16.14
C ASP A 292 6.62 6.92 16.09
N GLU A 293 5.81 6.77 15.04
CA GLU A 293 4.58 7.54 14.87
C GLU A 293 3.55 7.20 15.95
N LEU A 294 3.42 5.94 16.34
CA LEU A 294 2.49 5.53 17.38
C LEU A 294 2.89 6.10 18.75
N ASN A 295 4.17 6.01 19.11
CA ASN A 295 4.69 6.58 20.36
C ASN A 295 4.47 8.10 20.40
N HIS A 296 4.71 8.79 19.28
CA HIS A 296 4.43 10.21 19.16
C HIS A 296 2.93 10.51 19.34
N LEU A 297 2.04 9.79 18.66
CA LEU A 297 0.59 10.00 18.74
C LEU A 297 0.02 9.69 20.13
N LEU A 298 0.59 8.75 20.87
CA LEU A 298 0.18 8.42 22.24
C LEU A 298 0.50 9.54 23.24
N ASN A 299 1.50 10.38 22.96
CA ASN A 299 1.84 11.55 23.77
C ASN A 299 0.94 12.77 23.50
N ILE A 300 0.07 12.71 22.49
CA ILE A 300 -0.88 13.77 22.16
C ILE A 300 -2.22 13.49 22.86
N SER A 301 -2.81 14.52 23.48
CA SER A 301 -4.11 14.40 24.11
C SER A 301 -5.20 14.02 23.10
N ILE A 302 -6.25 13.33 23.54
CA ILE A 302 -7.36 12.91 22.68
C ILE A 302 -7.97 14.10 21.92
N ILE A 303 -8.23 15.20 22.64
CA ILE A 303 -8.86 16.41 22.08
C ILE A 303 -7.96 17.00 20.98
N GLU A 304 -6.68 17.19 21.27
CA GLU A 304 -5.71 17.74 20.31
C GLU A 304 -5.52 16.82 19.11
N ARG A 305 -5.45 15.50 19.32
CA ARG A 305 -5.29 14.52 18.22
C ARG A 305 -6.49 14.57 17.27
N LYS A 306 -7.71 14.60 17.78
CA LYS A 306 -8.93 14.71 16.95
C LYS A 306 -8.98 16.03 16.19
N GLU A 307 -8.61 17.14 16.83
CA GLU A 307 -8.54 18.44 16.15
C GLU A 307 -7.50 18.43 15.03
N LYS A 308 -6.29 17.90 15.30
CA LYS A 308 -5.26 17.74 14.26
C LYS A 308 -5.73 16.86 13.10
N ARG A 309 -6.41 15.75 13.38
CA ARG A 309 -7.02 14.90 12.35
C ARG A 309 -8.04 15.69 11.53
N TYR A 310 -8.96 16.43 12.16
CA TYR A 310 -9.93 17.24 11.45
C TYR A 310 -9.27 18.31 10.55
N GLN A 311 -8.34 19.09 11.12
CA GLN A 311 -7.65 20.17 10.42
C GLN A 311 -6.83 19.66 9.25
N LYS A 312 -6.12 18.54 9.42
CA LYS A 312 -5.35 17.88 8.35
C LYS A 312 -6.21 17.70 7.10
N PHE A 313 -7.39 17.10 7.22
CA PHE A 313 -8.24 16.85 6.05
C PHE A 313 -8.97 18.11 5.59
N ARG A 314 -9.33 19.03 6.50
CA ARG A 314 -10.03 20.26 6.15
C ARG A 314 -9.20 21.20 5.28
N GLN A 315 -7.88 21.14 5.41
CA GLN A 315 -6.90 21.92 4.65
C GLN A 315 -6.56 21.32 3.28
N ILE A 316 -7.00 20.10 2.98
CA ILE A 316 -6.72 19.47 1.67
C ILE A 316 -7.58 20.13 0.59
N GLY A 317 -6.91 20.75 -0.38
CA GLY A 317 -7.54 21.38 -1.54
C GLY A 317 -7.08 22.84 -1.71
N SER A 318 -6.94 23.26 -2.96
CA SER A 318 -6.58 24.63 -3.31
C SER A 318 -7.62 25.20 -4.25
N PHE A 319 -8.10 26.41 -3.97
CA PHE A 319 -9.09 27.10 -4.78
C PHE A 319 -8.84 28.61 -4.73
N TYR A 320 -9.31 29.32 -5.76
CA TYR A 320 -9.27 30.78 -5.78
C TYR A 320 -10.56 31.33 -5.18
N GLU A 321 -10.45 32.10 -4.11
CA GLU A 321 -11.56 32.90 -3.60
C GLU A 321 -11.93 33.94 -4.66
N HIS A 322 -13.21 34.00 -5.03
CA HIS A 322 -13.68 35.12 -5.84
C HIS A 322 -13.72 36.35 -4.93
N SER A 323 -12.84 37.31 -5.18
CA SER A 323 -12.92 38.63 -4.55
C SER A 323 -14.34 39.16 -4.75
N ASN A 324 -15.06 39.41 -3.65
CA ASN A 324 -16.40 40.01 -3.69
C ASN A 324 -16.37 41.18 -4.67
N ILE A 325 -17.18 41.09 -5.72
CA ILE A 325 -17.48 42.24 -6.56
C ILE A 325 -18.29 43.17 -5.66
N GLU A 326 -17.63 44.19 -5.11
CA GLU A 326 -18.27 45.32 -4.42
C GLU A 326 -19.25 46.05 -5.35
#